data_AF-Q0IX26-F1
#
_entry.id   AF-Q0IX26-F1
#
_cell.length_a   1.000
_cell.length_b   1.000
_cell.length_c   1.000
_cell.angle_alpha   90.00
_cell.angle_beta   90.00
_cell.angle_gamma   90.00
#
_symmetry.space_group_name_H-M   'P 1'
#
loop_
_entity.id
_entity.type
_entity.pdbx_description
1 polymer ?
#
loop_
_entity_poly.entity_id
_entity_poly.type
_entity_poly.pdbx_seq_one_letter_code
_entity_poly.pdbx_strand_id
1 'polypeptide(L)'
;MRASFEAFLMVLLAGGGDRSFARGDHAMVEEDFRSLRRAFCTCGEGLVPEEVVAREAEAAERVVELMARPTDALIDAFGVATSESIVAAVGRGGDDGDGGYGGVTPVPPTSRRWDAADANTILRVLCHRDDEAASQFLKRTFQLAKRR
;
A
#
# COMPACT_ATOMS: atom_id res chain seq x y z
N MET A 1 -6.13 15.77 -12.75
CA MET A 1 -5.65 15.75 -11.35
C MET A 1 -5.87 14.39 -10.70
N ARG A 2 -7.10 14.00 -10.30
CA ARG A 2 -7.34 12.70 -9.63
C ARG A 2 -6.74 11.47 -10.35
N ALA A 3 -6.96 11.36 -11.66
CA ALA A 3 -6.37 10.29 -12.46
C ALA A 3 -4.83 10.29 -12.44
N SER A 4 -4.19 11.45 -12.27
CA SER A 4 -2.74 11.58 -12.16
C SER A 4 -2.23 11.04 -10.81
N PHE A 5 -2.96 11.27 -9.72
CA PHE A 5 -2.64 10.68 -8.42
C PHE A 5 -2.86 9.16 -8.43
N GLU A 6 -3.95 8.69 -9.04
CA GLU A 6 -4.20 7.25 -9.22
C GLU A 6 -3.10 6.61 -10.08
N ALA A 7 -2.68 7.25 -11.17
CA ALA A 7 -1.58 6.79 -12.01
C ALA A 7 -0.24 6.77 -11.27
N PHE A 8 0.05 7.78 -10.45
CA PHE A 8 1.21 7.80 -9.57
C PHE A 8 1.22 6.57 -8.66
N LEU A 9 0.13 6.31 -7.92
CA LEU A 9 0.03 5.14 -7.05
C LEU A 9 0.08 3.81 -7.81
N MET A 10 -0.48 3.73 -9.01
CA MET A 10 -0.37 2.55 -9.87
C MET A 10 1.09 2.24 -10.22
N VAL A 11 1.90 3.27 -10.51
CA VAL A 11 3.32 3.09 -10.79
C VAL A 11 4.07 2.58 -9.56
N LEU A 12 3.75 3.11 -8.37
CA LEU A 12 4.38 2.74 -7.12
C LEU A 12 4.00 1.34 -6.61
N LEU A 13 2.71 0.98 -6.68
CA LEU A 13 2.16 -0.21 -6.03
C LEU A 13 1.77 -1.33 -6.99
N ALA A 14 1.79 -1.06 -8.29
CA ALA A 14 1.38 -2.02 -9.32
C ALA A 14 2.32 -2.04 -10.54
N GLY A 15 3.54 -1.49 -10.41
CA GLY A 15 4.48 -1.36 -11.54
C GLY A 15 5.26 -2.62 -11.91
N GLY A 16 4.91 -3.80 -11.39
CA GLY A 16 5.54 -5.08 -11.72
C GLY A 16 6.75 -5.44 -10.86
N GLY A 17 7.39 -6.58 -11.16
CA GLY A 17 8.40 -7.20 -10.29
C GLY A 17 9.73 -6.44 -10.16
N ASP A 18 10.03 -5.55 -11.11
CA ASP A 18 11.26 -4.74 -11.08
C ASP A 18 11.11 -3.49 -10.21
N ARG A 19 9.88 -3.16 -9.79
CA ARG A 19 9.65 -2.08 -8.84
C ARG A 19 10.09 -2.52 -7.46
N SER A 20 11.03 -1.75 -6.91
CA SER A 20 11.51 -1.88 -5.55
C SER A 20 11.83 -0.49 -4.99
N PHE A 21 11.79 -0.35 -3.68
CA PHE A 21 12.18 0.87 -2.99
C PHE A 21 12.71 0.57 -1.57
N ALA A 22 13.73 1.31 -1.15
CA ALA A 22 14.20 1.34 0.22
C ALA A 22 13.48 2.43 1.02
N ARG A 23 13.54 2.37 2.36
CA ARG A 23 12.97 3.43 3.22
C ARG A 23 13.60 4.81 2.94
N GLY A 24 14.87 4.84 2.56
CA GLY A 24 15.57 6.07 2.18
C GLY A 24 14.97 6.78 0.96
N ASP A 25 14.33 6.04 0.06
CA ASP A 25 13.76 6.59 -1.18
C ASP A 25 12.48 7.41 -0.94
N HIS A 26 11.88 7.28 0.26
CA HIS A 26 10.63 7.96 0.60
C HIS A 26 10.72 9.48 0.40
N ALA A 27 11.82 10.12 0.78
CA ALA A 27 11.96 11.57 0.64
C ALA A 27 11.87 12.05 -0.82
N MET A 28 12.41 11.27 -1.76
CA MET A 28 12.34 11.57 -3.19
C MET A 28 10.91 11.37 -3.71
N VAL A 29 10.26 10.27 -3.32
CA VAL A 29 8.86 9.99 -3.72
C VAL A 29 7.90 11.05 -3.17
N GLU A 30 8.10 11.48 -1.92
CA GLU A 30 7.30 12.53 -1.29
C GLU A 30 7.47 13.87 -2.01
N GLU A 31 8.70 14.24 -2.39
CA GLU A 31 8.97 15.46 -3.15
C GLU A 31 8.35 15.42 -4.56
N ASP A 32 8.44 14.28 -5.26
CA ASP A 32 7.80 14.08 -6.55
C ASP A 32 6.27 14.24 -6.44
N PHE A 33 5.66 13.66 -5.41
CA PHE A 33 4.23 13.79 -5.16
C PHE A 33 3.83 15.23 -4.81
N ARG A 34 4.62 15.91 -3.98
CA ARG A 34 4.45 17.33 -3.63
C ARG A 34 4.53 18.23 -4.87
N SER A 35 5.50 17.96 -5.75
CA SER A 35 5.66 18.66 -7.03
C SER A 35 4.45 18.45 -7.94
N LEU A 36 3.94 17.21 -8.04
CA LEU A 36 2.73 16.89 -8.80
C LEU A 36 1.51 17.65 -8.27
N ARG A 37 1.32 17.74 -6.95
CA ARG A 37 0.25 18.54 -6.33
C ARG A 37 0.38 20.02 -6.69
N ARG A 38 1.57 20.59 -6.51
CA ARG A 38 1.85 22.00 -6.80
C ARG A 38 1.58 22.36 -8.25
N ALA A 39 1.86 21.46 -9.18
CA ALA A 39 1.58 21.67 -10.61
C ALA A 39 0.09 21.97 -10.88
N PHE A 40 -0.84 21.34 -10.16
CA PHE A 40 -2.28 21.60 -10.31
C PHE A 40 -2.74 22.94 -9.71
N CYS A 41 -2.00 23.47 -8.73
CA CYS A 41 -2.31 24.77 -8.12
C CYS A 41 -1.67 25.95 -8.86
N THR A 42 -0.55 25.73 -9.55
CA THR A 42 0.32 26.83 -10.04
C THR A 42 0.55 26.88 -11.54
N CYS A 43 0.13 25.86 -12.30
CA CYS A 43 0.37 25.78 -13.74
C CYS A 43 -0.93 25.52 -14.53
N GLY A 44 -1.29 26.43 -15.45
CA GLY A 44 -2.31 26.23 -16.49
C GLY A 44 -3.57 27.11 -16.41
N GLU A 45 -4.41 27.05 -17.46
CA GLU A 45 -5.78 27.58 -17.42
C GLU A 45 -6.68 26.63 -16.63
N GLY A 46 -7.52 27.17 -15.74
CA GLY A 46 -8.38 26.35 -14.88
C GLY A 46 -7.67 25.75 -13.65
N LEU A 47 -6.87 26.56 -12.96
CA LEU A 47 -6.22 26.21 -11.69
C LEU A 47 -7.24 25.64 -10.70
N VAL A 48 -6.85 24.57 -10.03
CA VAL A 48 -7.71 23.94 -9.03
C VAL A 48 -7.42 24.56 -7.66
N PRO A 49 -8.44 24.97 -6.89
CA PRO A 49 -8.25 25.48 -5.53
C PRO A 49 -7.43 24.49 -4.68
N GLU A 50 -6.53 25.01 -3.86
CA GLU A 50 -5.59 24.22 -3.07
C GLU A 50 -6.31 23.22 -2.16
N GLU A 51 -7.45 23.62 -1.60
CA GLU A 51 -8.29 22.79 -0.73
C GLU A 51 -8.86 21.58 -1.50
N VAL A 52 -9.21 21.77 -2.77
CA VAL A 52 -9.68 20.68 -3.63
C VAL A 52 -8.53 19.75 -3.97
N VAL A 53 -7.35 20.29 -4.31
CA VAL A 53 -6.14 19.47 -4.57
C VAL A 53 -5.75 18.66 -3.33
N ALA A 54 -5.74 19.27 -2.15
CA ALA A 54 -5.43 18.61 -0.89
C ALA A 54 -6.41 17.46 -0.60
N ARG A 55 -7.71 17.70 -0.75
CA ARG A 55 -8.73 16.66 -0.56
C ARG A 55 -8.55 15.47 -1.50
N GLU A 56 -8.33 15.72 -2.79
CA GLU A 56 -8.16 14.62 -3.75
C GLU A 56 -6.79 13.92 -3.60
N ALA A 57 -5.79 14.58 -3.01
CA ALA A 57 -4.45 14.03 -2.77
C ALA A 57 -4.36 13.18 -1.50
N GLU A 58 -5.27 13.33 -0.54
CA GLU A 58 -5.21 12.76 0.80
C GLU A 58 -4.91 11.25 0.81
N ALA A 59 -5.62 10.47 -0.01
CA ALA A 59 -5.42 9.02 -0.07
C ALA A 59 -4.01 8.67 -0.56
N ALA A 60 -3.48 9.40 -1.55
CA ALA A 60 -2.15 9.18 -2.08
C ALA A 60 -1.06 9.62 -1.10
N GLU A 61 -1.27 10.73 -0.38
CA GLU A 61 -0.37 11.20 0.68
C GLU A 61 -0.21 10.15 1.78
N ARG A 62 -1.32 9.62 2.29
CA ARG A 62 -1.31 8.53 3.30
C ARG A 62 -0.62 7.27 2.81
N VAL A 63 -0.74 6.93 1.53
CA VAL A 63 -0.04 5.78 0.94
C VAL A 63 1.45 6.04 0.81
N VAL A 64 1.86 7.24 0.41
CA VAL A 64 3.28 7.66 0.36
C VAL A 64 3.90 7.63 1.76
N GLU A 65 3.16 8.01 2.81
CA GLU A 65 3.60 7.90 4.20
C GLU A 65 3.91 6.46 4.64
N LEU A 66 3.22 5.44 4.10
CA LEU A 66 3.56 4.04 4.37
C LEU A 66 5.00 3.73 3.95
N MET A 67 5.52 4.41 2.92
CA MET A 67 6.87 4.21 2.45
C MET A 67 7.94 4.68 3.43
N ALA A 68 7.61 5.64 4.29
CA ALA A 68 8.48 6.12 5.37
C ALA A 68 8.54 5.16 6.56
N ARG A 69 7.51 4.33 6.74
CA ARG A 69 7.36 3.52 7.95
C ARG A 69 8.45 2.44 8.06
N PRO A 70 8.91 2.14 9.28
CA PRO A 70 9.66 0.93 9.57
C PRO A 70 8.90 -0.34 9.13
N THR A 71 9.64 -1.36 8.73
CA THR A 71 9.06 -2.59 8.16
C THR A 71 8.25 -3.39 9.20
N ASP A 72 8.67 -3.41 10.45
CA ASP A 72 7.92 -3.98 11.59
C ASP A 72 6.55 -3.29 11.75
N ALA A 73 6.51 -1.95 11.71
CA ALA A 73 5.26 -1.21 11.78
C ALA A 73 4.32 -1.49 10.58
N LEU A 74 4.87 -1.76 9.39
CA LEU A 74 4.08 -2.18 8.22
C LEU A 74 3.52 -3.59 8.38
N ILE A 75 4.30 -4.51 8.96
CA ILE A 75 3.86 -5.88 9.26
C ILE A 75 2.72 -5.87 10.28
N ASP A 76 2.84 -5.08 11.35
CA ASP A 76 1.79 -4.93 12.36
C ASP A 76 0.51 -4.34 11.75
N ALA A 77 0.66 -3.27 10.96
CA ALA A 77 -0.48 -2.65 10.25
C ALA A 77 -1.16 -3.63 9.29
N PHE A 78 -0.38 -4.46 8.58
CA PHE A 78 -0.93 -5.52 7.74
C PHE A 78 -1.70 -6.57 8.54
N GLY A 79 -1.18 -7.01 9.69
CA GLY A 79 -1.85 -7.95 10.59
C GLY A 79 -3.21 -7.43 11.08
N VAL A 80 -3.28 -6.14 11.46
CA VAL A 80 -4.53 -5.49 11.85
C VAL A 80 -5.52 -5.44 10.67
N ALA A 81 -5.08 -4.92 9.51
CA ALA A 81 -5.94 -4.75 8.34
C ALA A 81 -6.47 -6.09 7.79
N THR A 82 -5.67 -7.16 7.85
CA THR A 82 -6.11 -8.51 7.45
C THR A 82 -7.14 -9.09 8.43
N SER A 83 -6.95 -8.89 9.73
CA SER A 83 -7.92 -9.31 10.74
C SER A 83 -9.27 -8.62 10.55
N GLU A 84 -9.27 -7.31 10.30
CA GLU A 84 -10.48 -6.54 10.00
C GLU A 84 -11.16 -7.02 8.70
N SER A 85 -10.38 -7.32 7.67
CA SER A 85 -10.89 -7.84 6.39
C SER A 85 -11.52 -9.23 6.54
N ILE A 86 -10.91 -10.11 7.36
CA ILE A 86 -11.44 -11.44 7.66
C ILE A 86 -12.72 -11.31 8.48
N VAL A 87 -12.77 -10.47 9.52
CA VAL A 87 -13.99 -10.23 10.31
C VAL A 87 -15.12 -9.71 9.41
N ALA A 88 -14.82 -8.79 8.49
CA ALA A 88 -15.80 -8.30 7.52
C ALA A 88 -16.29 -9.39 6.54
N ALA A 89 -15.44 -10.38 6.21
CA ALA A 89 -15.79 -11.50 5.35
C ALA A 89 -16.59 -12.60 6.09
N VAL A 90 -16.22 -12.93 7.33
CA VAL A 90 -16.88 -13.94 8.18
C VAL A 90 -18.26 -13.48 8.64
N GLY A 91 -18.50 -12.16 8.74
CA GLY A 91 -19.85 -11.60 8.87
C GLY A 91 -20.82 -11.91 7.73
N ARG A 92 -20.35 -12.55 6.63
CA ARG A 92 -21.15 -13.02 5.49
C ARG A 92 -21.17 -14.54 5.28
N GLY A 93 -20.49 -15.32 6.12
CA GLY A 93 -20.44 -16.77 5.98
C GLY A 93 -19.97 -17.40 7.29
N GLY A 94 -20.86 -18.14 7.93
CA GLY A 94 -20.58 -18.79 9.21
C GLY A 94 -19.59 -19.94 9.10
N ASP A 95 -19.07 -20.27 10.29
CA ASP A 95 -18.45 -21.52 10.71
C ASP A 95 -17.35 -22.11 9.83
N ASP A 96 -16.10 -22.00 10.31
CA ASP A 96 -15.22 -23.15 10.46
C ASP A 96 -14.04 -22.73 11.35
N GLY A 97 -14.04 -23.26 12.57
CA GLY A 97 -12.93 -23.11 13.49
C GLY A 97 -11.74 -23.98 13.08
N ASP A 98 -10.53 -23.42 13.15
CA ASP A 98 -9.34 -24.15 13.60
C ASP A 98 -8.23 -23.16 13.98
N GLY A 99 -7.83 -23.19 15.26
CA GLY A 99 -6.77 -22.39 15.84
C GLY A 99 -5.39 -23.00 15.58
N GLY A 100 -5.04 -23.16 14.30
CA GLY A 100 -3.82 -23.81 13.87
C GLY A 100 -2.82 -22.85 13.21
N TYR A 101 -1.69 -22.62 13.89
CA TYR A 101 -0.46 -22.03 13.33
C TYR A 101 0.05 -22.93 12.18
N GLY A 102 -0.53 -22.80 10.99
CA GLY A 102 -0.22 -23.69 9.86
C GLY A 102 -1.02 -23.43 8.56
N GLY A 103 -2.10 -22.65 8.60
CA GLY A 103 -2.84 -22.25 7.40
C GLY A 103 -2.17 -21.08 6.66
N VAL A 104 -1.97 -21.21 5.35
CA VAL A 104 -1.50 -20.13 4.46
C VAL A 104 -2.42 -18.92 4.66
N THR A 105 -1.90 -17.77 5.07
CA THR A 105 -2.71 -16.54 5.15
C THR A 105 -3.21 -16.23 3.73
N PRO A 106 -4.54 -16.17 3.49
CA PRO A 106 -5.05 -15.91 2.16
C PRO A 106 -4.61 -14.51 1.70
N VAL A 107 -4.24 -14.40 0.43
CA VAL A 107 -3.89 -13.11 -0.17
C VAL A 107 -5.13 -12.21 -0.14
N PRO A 108 -5.04 -10.98 0.41
CA PRO A 108 -6.17 -10.06 0.42
C PRO A 108 -6.67 -9.77 -1.00
N PRO A 109 -7.98 -9.65 -1.21
CA PRO A 109 -8.53 -9.34 -2.53
C PRO A 109 -8.09 -7.94 -2.99
N THR A 110 -7.88 -7.77 -4.29
CA THR A 110 -7.60 -6.44 -4.86
C THR A 110 -8.85 -5.57 -4.79
N SER A 111 -8.83 -4.60 -3.90
CA SER A 111 -9.92 -3.65 -3.61
C SER A 111 -10.16 -2.60 -4.71
N ARG A 112 -9.31 -2.56 -5.75
CA ARG A 112 -9.30 -1.58 -6.86
C ARG A 112 -9.23 -0.10 -6.41
N ARG A 113 -8.94 0.13 -5.14
CA ARG A 113 -8.73 1.46 -4.54
C ARG A 113 -7.48 1.39 -3.69
N TRP A 114 -6.73 2.48 -3.70
CA TRP A 114 -5.57 2.64 -2.85
C TRP A 114 -6.00 3.32 -1.56
N ASP A 115 -5.75 2.65 -0.43
CA ASP A 115 -6.04 3.17 0.90
C ASP A 115 -4.95 2.68 1.86
N ALA A 116 -4.40 3.57 2.67
CA ALA A 116 -3.30 3.22 3.56
C ALA A 116 -3.67 2.23 4.67
N ALA A 117 -4.96 2.05 4.97
CA ALA A 117 -5.49 1.05 5.91
C ALA A 117 -5.91 -0.25 5.22
N ASP A 118 -5.94 -0.31 3.89
CA ASP A 118 -6.33 -1.51 3.13
C ASP A 118 -5.21 -2.55 3.12
N ALA A 119 -5.56 -3.80 3.48
CA ALA A 119 -4.59 -4.90 3.57
C ALA A 119 -3.87 -5.17 2.25
N ASN A 120 -4.55 -5.08 1.10
CA ASN A 120 -3.93 -5.27 -0.21
C ASN A 120 -2.95 -4.12 -0.55
N THR A 121 -3.25 -2.89 -0.15
CA THR A 121 -2.34 -1.75 -0.31
C THR A 121 -1.07 -1.93 0.52
N ILE A 122 -1.20 -2.26 1.81
CA ILE A 122 -0.05 -2.50 2.70
C ILE A 122 0.78 -3.70 2.20
N LEU A 123 0.12 -4.77 1.74
CA LEU A 123 0.80 -5.92 1.15
C LEU A 123 1.66 -5.52 -0.05
N ARG A 124 1.15 -4.66 -0.94
CA ARG A 124 1.91 -4.18 -2.11
C ARG A 124 3.10 -3.31 -1.70
N VAL A 125 2.95 -2.47 -0.67
CA VAL A 125 4.07 -1.73 -0.08
C VAL A 125 5.15 -2.69 0.44
N LEU A 126 4.75 -3.74 1.16
CA LEU A 126 5.68 -4.78 1.63
C LEU A 126 6.34 -5.56 0.48
N CYS A 127 5.60 -5.90 -0.58
CA CYS A 127 6.12 -6.62 -1.74
C CYS A 127 7.17 -5.84 -2.52
N HIS A 128 7.04 -4.52 -2.59
CA HIS A 128 8.01 -3.65 -3.27
C HIS A 128 9.09 -3.11 -2.31
N ARG A 129 9.03 -3.42 -1.01
CA ARG A 129 10.03 -3.00 -0.04
C ARG A 129 11.32 -3.79 -0.23
N ASP A 130 12.41 -3.09 -0.57
CA ASP A 130 13.76 -3.67 -0.64
C ASP A 130 14.38 -3.73 0.77
N ASP A 131 13.86 -4.64 1.58
CA ASP A 131 14.33 -4.95 2.93
C ASP A 131 14.27 -6.47 3.16
N GLU A 132 15.29 -6.99 3.83
CA GLU A 132 15.36 -8.39 4.24
C GLU A 132 14.19 -8.75 5.17
N ALA A 133 13.80 -7.86 6.09
CA ALA A 133 12.71 -8.12 7.02
C ALA A 133 11.37 -8.32 6.31
N ALA A 134 11.07 -7.48 5.31
CA ALA A 134 9.86 -7.59 4.49
C ALA A 134 9.89 -8.91 3.68
N SER A 135 11.04 -9.22 3.06
CA SER A 135 11.23 -10.46 2.31
C SER A 135 11.05 -11.71 3.17
N GLN A 136 11.62 -11.73 4.38
CA GLN A 136 11.47 -12.85 5.31
C GLN A 136 10.02 -13.00 5.78
N PHE A 137 9.35 -11.88 6.10
CA PHE A 137 7.93 -11.88 6.45
C PHE A 137 7.09 -12.48 5.32
N LEU A 138 7.19 -11.96 4.09
CA LEU A 138 6.39 -12.43 2.95
C LEU A 138 6.62 -13.92 2.67
N LYS A 139 7.87 -14.39 2.72
CA LYS A 139 8.21 -15.82 2.53
C LYS A 139 7.56 -16.71 3.59
N ARG A 140 7.56 -16.28 4.86
CA ARG A 140 6.95 -17.03 5.97
C ARG A 140 5.43 -17.01 5.88
N THR A 141 4.83 -15.83 5.73
CA THR A 141 3.37 -15.62 5.73
C THR A 141 2.68 -16.33 4.57
N PHE A 142 3.28 -16.30 3.38
CA PHE A 142 2.68 -16.88 2.16
C PHE A 142 3.36 -18.18 1.69
N GLN A 143 4.27 -18.74 2.49
CA GLN A 143 4.99 -19.99 2.21
C GLN A 143 5.61 -20.02 0.79
N LEU A 144 6.20 -18.88 0.37
CA LEU A 144 6.74 -18.74 -0.98
C LEU A 144 7.95 -19.65 -1.19
N ALA A 145 8.00 -20.32 -2.34
CA ALA A 145 9.12 -21.18 -2.70
C ALA A 145 10.44 -20.39 -2.78
N LYS A 146 11.55 -21.02 -2.40
CA LYS A 146 12.89 -20.48 -2.65
C LYS A 146 13.14 -20.45 -4.16
N ARG A 147 13.50 -19.29 -4.72
CA ARG A 147 13.95 -19.20 -6.11
C ARG A 147 15.27 -19.98 -6.26
N ARG A 148 15.36 -20.79 -7.32
CA ARG A 148 16.55 -21.55 -7.71
C ARG A 148 17.52 -20.68 -8.49
#